data_AF-A0A350X2I5-F1
#
_entry.id   AF-A0A350X2I5-F1
#
_cell.length_a   1.000
_cell.length_b   1.000
_cell.length_c   1.000
_cell.angle_alpha   90.00
_cell.angle_beta   90.00
_cell.angle_gamma   90.00
#
_symmetry.space_group_name_H-M   'P 1'
#
loop_
_entity.id
_entity.type
_entity.pdbx_description
1 polymer ?
#
loop_
_entity_poly.entity_id
_entity_poly.type
_entity_poly.pdbx_seq_one_letter_code
_entity_poly.pdbx_strand_id
1 'polypeptide(L)'
;MNKCFLYEMLRTASPSGQEFDLQKKVINYMRNQCHEVRTDLTGNVISVLNPESPVRVLLAGHIDEIALMVTMVTSDGLLKVTNVGGVRPALYLGQKVRILTEKGMIKGIVGVNKELLKNKEISCTDLFIDLGVNTKEEALALVELGNLVIIDTDFEELSHSRIAGRAMDNRVGAFIVIEALRRARELGA
;
A
#
# COMPACT_ATOMS: atom_id res chain seq x y z
N MET A 1 -8.90 -0.12 -21.69
CA MET A 1 -8.15 -0.21 -20.41
C MET A 1 -8.77 0.78 -19.45
N ASN A 2 -9.30 0.32 -18.32
CA ASN A 2 -9.94 1.19 -17.35
C ASN A 2 -8.90 1.94 -16.50
N LYS A 3 -8.38 3.06 -17.03
CA LYS A 3 -7.40 3.90 -16.33
C LYS A 3 -7.93 4.41 -14.99
N CYS A 4 -9.21 4.75 -14.91
CA CYS A 4 -9.82 5.24 -13.68
C CYS A 4 -9.69 4.23 -12.54
N PHE A 5 -9.95 2.94 -12.82
CA PHE A 5 -9.80 1.89 -11.81
C PHE A 5 -8.34 1.64 -11.43
N LEU A 6 -7.41 1.58 -12.41
CA LEU A 6 -5.97 1.48 -12.09
C LEU A 6 -5.52 2.62 -11.18
N TYR A 7 -5.93 3.85 -11.47
CA TYR A 7 -5.55 5.03 -10.69
C TYR A 7 -6.20 5.04 -9.30
N GLU A 8 -7.40 4.49 -9.19
CA GLU A 8 -8.01 4.24 -7.88
C GLU A 8 -7.22 3.21 -7.07
N MET A 9 -6.77 2.10 -7.69
CA MET A 9 -5.93 1.11 -7.02
C MET A 9 -4.61 1.75 -6.54
N LEU A 10 -3.94 2.53 -7.37
CA LEU A 10 -2.65 3.17 -7.04
C LEU A 10 -2.77 4.25 -5.95
N ARG A 11 -3.87 4.99 -5.87
CA ARG A 11 -4.10 6.00 -4.82
C ARG A 11 -4.50 5.41 -3.47
N THR A 12 -5.16 4.25 -3.47
CA THR A 12 -5.69 3.66 -2.24
C THR A 12 -4.51 3.10 -1.41
N ALA A 13 -4.36 3.51 -0.16
CA ALA A 13 -3.40 2.88 0.74
C ALA A 13 -3.83 1.43 1.01
N SER A 14 -2.90 0.49 0.93
CA SER A 14 -3.19 -0.93 1.15
C SER A 14 -1.95 -1.66 1.63
N PRO A 15 -1.27 -1.24 2.71
CA PRO A 15 -0.09 -1.95 3.18
C PRO A 15 -0.44 -3.35 3.68
N SER A 16 0.54 -4.26 3.70
CA SER A 16 0.29 -5.64 4.13
C SER A 16 -0.33 -5.69 5.53
N GLY A 17 -1.47 -6.38 5.66
CA GLY A 17 -2.28 -6.45 6.89
C GLY A 17 -3.35 -5.36 7.04
N GLN A 18 -3.43 -4.38 6.14
CA GLN A 18 -4.49 -3.37 6.09
C GLN A 18 -5.00 -3.13 4.65
N GLU A 19 -5.27 -4.21 3.92
CA GLU A 19 -5.68 -4.16 2.51
C GLU A 19 -7.18 -3.90 2.30
N PHE A 20 -7.97 -3.90 3.38
CA PHE A 20 -9.44 -3.96 3.35
C PHE A 20 -10.10 -2.91 2.46
N ASP A 21 -9.58 -1.69 2.42
CA ASP A 21 -10.16 -0.61 1.61
C ASP A 21 -9.99 -0.89 0.12
N LEU A 22 -8.81 -1.35 -0.30
CA LEU A 22 -8.58 -1.73 -1.69
C LEU A 22 -9.30 -3.05 -2.04
N GLN A 23 -9.36 -4.02 -1.13
CA GLN A 23 -10.15 -5.25 -1.30
C GLN A 23 -11.62 -4.93 -1.60
N LYS A 24 -12.26 -4.05 -0.81
CA LYS A 24 -13.66 -3.63 -1.03
C LYS A 24 -13.87 -3.00 -2.41
N LYS A 25 -12.92 -2.17 -2.85
CA LYS A 25 -12.96 -1.54 -4.19
C LYS A 25 -12.85 -2.58 -5.30
N VAL A 26 -11.94 -3.54 -5.18
CA VAL A 26 -11.80 -4.65 -6.14
C VAL A 26 -13.06 -5.50 -6.17
N ILE A 27 -13.65 -5.86 -5.01
CA ILE A 27 -14.92 -6.60 -4.95
C ILE A 27 -16.02 -5.85 -5.71
N ASN A 28 -16.18 -4.55 -5.42
CA ASN A 28 -17.21 -3.73 -6.07
C ASN A 28 -16.99 -3.63 -7.58
N TYR A 29 -15.74 -3.49 -8.02
CA TYR A 29 -15.40 -3.48 -9.44
C TYR A 29 -15.75 -4.83 -10.11
N MET A 30 -15.45 -5.95 -9.45
CA MET A 30 -15.58 -7.29 -10.03
C MET A 30 -16.98 -7.88 -10.00
N ARG A 31 -17.88 -7.42 -9.11
CA ARG A 31 -19.26 -7.95 -8.96
C ARG A 31 -20.01 -8.12 -10.28
N ASN A 32 -19.84 -7.20 -11.22
CA ASN A 32 -20.53 -7.23 -12.52
C ASN A 32 -19.63 -7.73 -13.67
N GLN A 33 -18.41 -8.15 -13.36
CA GLN A 33 -17.38 -8.53 -14.34
C GLN A 33 -17.07 -10.04 -14.33
N CYS A 34 -17.60 -10.80 -13.37
CA CYS A 34 -17.49 -12.26 -13.32
C CYS A 34 -18.80 -12.95 -12.90
N HIS A 35 -18.80 -14.29 -12.83
CA HIS A 35 -19.96 -15.10 -12.43
C HIS A 35 -20.12 -15.18 -10.92
N GLU A 36 -19.00 -15.20 -10.19
CA GLU A 36 -18.97 -15.27 -8.74
C GLU A 36 -17.79 -14.42 -8.21
N VAL A 37 -18.01 -13.71 -7.11
CA VAL A 37 -16.96 -13.08 -6.31
C VAL A 37 -17.05 -13.65 -4.90
N ARG A 38 -15.95 -14.19 -4.39
CA ARG A 38 -15.84 -14.70 -3.03
C ARG A 38 -14.61 -14.14 -2.32
N THR A 39 -14.60 -14.25 -1.01
CA THR A 39 -13.48 -13.85 -0.16
C THR A 39 -13.09 -14.96 0.80
N ASP A 40 -11.86 -14.95 1.28
CA ASP A 40 -11.39 -15.85 2.35
C ASP A 40 -11.19 -15.12 3.69
N LEU A 41 -10.73 -15.85 4.71
CA LEU A 41 -10.49 -15.32 6.05
C LEU A 41 -9.42 -14.21 6.10
N THR A 42 -8.54 -14.17 5.11
CA THR A 42 -7.48 -13.15 4.97
C THR A 42 -7.88 -11.98 4.08
N GLY A 43 -9.08 -12.04 3.48
CA GLY A 43 -9.63 -10.99 2.63
C GLY A 43 -9.22 -11.06 1.16
N ASN A 44 -8.60 -12.16 0.69
CA ASN A 44 -8.30 -12.32 -0.74
C ASN A 44 -9.58 -12.18 -1.57
N VAL A 45 -9.53 -11.41 -2.66
CA VAL A 45 -10.67 -11.26 -3.56
C VAL A 45 -10.55 -12.26 -4.69
N ILE A 46 -11.44 -13.26 -4.70
CA ILE A 46 -11.41 -14.35 -5.67
C ILE A 46 -12.59 -14.16 -6.63
N SER A 47 -12.28 -13.76 -7.87
CA SER A 47 -13.26 -13.58 -8.94
C SER A 47 -13.24 -14.79 -9.88
N VAL A 48 -14.40 -15.39 -10.14
CA VAL A 48 -14.51 -16.66 -10.86
C VAL A 48 -15.36 -16.52 -12.12
N LEU A 49 -14.85 -17.05 -13.24
CA LEU A 49 -15.64 -17.35 -14.43
C LEU A 49 -15.84 -18.87 -14.55
N ASN A 50 -17.00 -19.28 -15.05
CA ASN A 50 -17.37 -20.68 -15.25
C ASN A 50 -17.15 -21.55 -13.99
N PRO A 51 -17.90 -21.28 -12.91
CA PRO A 51 -17.76 -22.01 -11.65
C PRO A 51 -17.91 -23.53 -11.83
N GLU A 52 -18.66 -23.99 -12.84
CA GLU A 52 -18.86 -25.43 -13.09
C GLU A 52 -17.80 -26.08 -14.00
N SER A 53 -16.82 -25.32 -14.53
CA SER A 53 -15.79 -25.88 -15.42
C SER A 53 -14.91 -26.91 -14.71
N PRO A 54 -14.64 -28.09 -15.30
CA PRO A 54 -13.73 -29.08 -14.72
C PRO A 54 -12.25 -28.65 -14.80
N VAL A 55 -11.91 -27.72 -15.69
CA VAL A 55 -10.54 -27.17 -15.82
C VAL A 55 -10.46 -25.83 -15.11
N ARG A 56 -9.42 -25.65 -14.29
CA ARG A 56 -9.17 -24.43 -13.52
C ARG A 56 -7.84 -23.81 -13.90
N VAL A 57 -7.81 -22.50 -14.05
CA VAL A 57 -6.60 -21.68 -14.22
C VAL A 57 -6.64 -20.58 -13.17
N LEU A 58 -5.57 -20.42 -12.41
CA LEU A 58 -5.42 -19.34 -11.43
C LEU A 58 -4.45 -18.30 -11.97
N LEU A 59 -4.93 -17.07 -12.05
CA LEU A 59 -4.10 -15.88 -12.25
C LEU A 59 -4.18 -15.08 -10.95
N ALA A 60 -3.03 -14.70 -10.39
CA ALA A 60 -2.94 -14.02 -9.12
C ALA A 60 -2.01 -12.80 -9.22
N GLY A 61 -2.45 -11.71 -8.60
CA GLY A 61 -1.61 -10.55 -8.30
C GLY A 61 -1.97 -10.06 -6.91
N HIS A 62 -1.01 -9.47 -6.21
CA HIS A 62 -1.21 -8.97 -4.86
C HIS A 62 -1.46 -7.46 -4.88
N ILE A 63 -2.33 -6.99 -3.99
CA ILE A 63 -2.74 -5.58 -3.92
C ILE A 63 -2.10 -4.84 -2.75
N ASP A 64 -1.47 -5.60 -1.86
CA ASP A 64 -0.75 -5.07 -0.73
C ASP A 64 0.52 -4.34 -1.19
N GLU A 65 1.03 -3.50 -0.30
CA GLU A 65 2.26 -2.75 -0.51
C GLU A 65 3.16 -2.79 0.72
N ILE A 66 4.44 -2.51 0.50
CA ILE A 66 5.41 -2.34 1.58
C ILE A 66 5.10 -1.09 2.40
N ALA A 67 5.42 -1.13 3.68
CA ALA A 67 5.24 -0.01 4.60
C ALA A 67 6.29 -0.03 5.71
N LEU A 68 6.31 1.03 6.52
CA LEU A 68 6.90 1.01 7.84
C LEU A 68 5.80 0.87 8.89
N MET A 69 6.14 0.51 10.12
CA MET A 69 5.20 0.42 11.24
C MET A 69 5.76 1.13 12.45
N VAL A 70 4.96 1.95 13.12
CA VAL A 70 5.34 2.67 14.34
C VAL A 70 5.57 1.66 15.47
N THR A 71 6.76 1.66 16.07
CA THR A 71 7.12 0.75 17.16
C THR A 71 7.33 1.47 18.49
N MET A 72 7.70 2.74 18.47
CA MET A 72 7.91 3.55 19.67
C MET A 72 7.73 5.03 19.36
N VAL A 73 7.36 5.79 20.39
CA VAL A 73 7.41 7.26 20.41
C VAL A 73 8.44 7.69 21.45
N THR A 74 9.41 8.51 21.04
CA THR A 74 10.46 9.05 21.91
C THR A 74 9.91 10.15 22.83
N SER A 75 10.68 10.58 23.83
CA SER A 75 10.26 11.64 24.76
C SER A 75 10.00 12.99 24.09
N ASP A 76 10.74 13.28 23.02
CA ASP A 76 10.64 14.47 22.17
C ASP A 76 9.61 14.32 21.04
N GLY A 77 8.81 13.24 21.02
CA GLY A 77 7.69 13.09 20.09
C GLY A 77 8.05 12.53 18.70
N LEU A 78 9.28 12.07 18.48
CA LEU A 78 9.68 11.40 17.24
C LEU A 78 9.20 9.95 17.23
N LEU A 79 8.79 9.47 16.06
CA LEU A 79 8.40 8.07 15.89
C LEU A 79 9.61 7.23 15.50
N LYS A 80 9.75 6.06 16.14
CA LYS A 80 10.61 4.97 15.66
C LYS A 80 9.77 3.92 14.96
N VAL A 81 10.39 3.25 14.00
CA VAL A 81 9.69 2.37 13.08
C VAL A 81 10.44 1.07 12.80
N THR A 82 9.69 0.07 12.34
CA THR A 82 10.20 -1.16 11.75
C THR A 82 9.63 -1.35 10.34
N ASN A 83 10.11 -2.34 9.59
CA ASN A 83 9.59 -2.67 8.26
C ASN A 83 8.32 -3.53 8.31
N VAL A 84 7.47 -3.32 7.31
CA VAL A 84 6.43 -4.26 6.87
C VAL A 84 6.71 -4.58 5.40
N GLY A 85 7.08 -5.83 5.15
CA GLY A 85 7.60 -6.27 3.85
C GLY A 85 9.06 -5.85 3.61
N GLY A 86 9.49 -5.95 2.34
CA GLY A 86 10.88 -5.77 1.90
C GLY A 86 11.27 -4.31 1.64
N VAL A 87 11.11 -3.42 2.62
CA VAL A 87 11.51 -2.01 2.47
C VAL A 87 13.02 -1.85 2.33
N ARG A 88 13.44 -0.77 1.66
CA ARG A 88 14.83 -0.32 1.62
C ARG A 88 14.94 0.98 2.45
N PRO A 89 15.43 0.93 3.70
CA PRO A 89 15.38 2.06 4.63
C PRO A 89 16.05 3.34 4.09
N ALA A 90 17.16 3.19 3.38
CA ALA A 90 17.85 4.32 2.75
C ALA A 90 16.97 5.15 1.78
N LEU A 91 15.95 4.55 1.14
CA LEU A 91 15.05 5.27 0.25
C LEU A 91 14.06 6.18 0.99
N TYR A 92 13.90 6.00 2.30
CA TYR A 92 13.00 6.80 3.12
C TYR A 92 13.64 8.09 3.63
N LEU A 93 14.97 8.22 3.63
CA LEU A 93 15.64 9.42 4.14
C LEU A 93 15.11 10.69 3.44
N GLY A 94 14.55 11.61 4.23
CA GLY A 94 14.02 12.89 3.75
C GLY A 94 12.69 12.78 3.00
N GLN A 95 12.09 11.59 2.93
CA GLN A 95 10.78 11.41 2.31
C GLN A 95 9.67 11.93 3.22
N LYS A 96 8.66 12.52 2.58
CA LYS A 96 7.36 12.76 3.21
C LYS A 96 6.63 11.43 3.35
N VAL A 97 5.94 11.24 4.46
CA VAL A 97 5.20 10.03 4.77
C VAL A 97 3.80 10.35 5.29
N ARG A 98 2.89 9.38 5.16
CA ARG A 98 1.56 9.38 5.76
C ARG A 98 1.46 8.22 6.73
N ILE A 99 1.03 8.49 7.95
CA ILE A 99 0.71 7.49 8.97
C ILE A 99 -0.78 7.20 8.85
N LEU A 100 -1.12 5.93 8.67
CA LEU A 100 -2.49 5.44 8.59
C LEU A 100 -3.00 5.20 10.01
N THR A 101 -3.99 6.00 10.41
CA THR A 101 -4.64 5.91 11.72
C THR A 101 -6.14 5.69 11.53
N GLU A 102 -6.83 5.23 12.57
CA GLU A 102 -8.29 5.09 12.54
C GLU A 102 -9.01 6.44 12.35
N LYS A 103 -8.38 7.55 12.76
CA LYS A 103 -8.93 8.91 12.67
C LYS A 103 -8.60 9.59 11.33
N GLY A 104 -7.89 8.90 10.44
CA GLY A 104 -7.43 9.42 9.15
C GLY A 104 -5.91 9.47 9.03
N MET A 105 -5.42 10.08 7.94
CA MET A 105 -3.99 10.13 7.65
C MET A 105 -3.31 11.30 8.34
N ILE A 106 -2.24 11.02 9.09
CA ILE A 106 -1.35 12.03 9.68
C ILE A 106 -0.11 12.18 8.81
N LYS A 107 0.33 13.41 8.53
CA LYS A 107 1.55 13.66 7.77
C LYS A 107 2.78 13.64 8.68
N GLY A 108 3.88 13.13 8.16
CA GLY A 108 5.19 13.19 8.81
C GLY A 108 6.30 13.32 7.78
N ILE A 109 7.51 13.56 8.28
CA ILE A 109 8.72 13.56 7.47
C ILE A 109 9.76 12.65 8.10
N VAL A 110 10.42 11.83 7.28
CA VAL A 110 11.54 11.01 7.75
C VAL A 110 12.75 11.91 7.88
N GLY A 111 13.27 12.02 9.10
CA GLY A 111 14.40 12.88 9.39
C GLY A 111 15.70 12.41 8.71
N VAL A 112 16.61 13.35 8.53
CA VAL A 112 17.96 13.10 7.99
C VAL A 112 18.97 13.82 8.87
N ASN A 113 20.02 13.12 9.26
CA ASN A 113 21.14 13.72 9.97
C ASN A 113 22.48 13.32 9.30
N LYS A 114 23.57 13.97 9.70
CA LYS A 114 24.90 13.76 9.11
C LYS A 114 25.42 12.32 9.26
N GLU A 115 25.00 11.62 10.31
CA GLU A 115 25.43 10.26 10.59
C GLU A 115 24.73 9.27 9.66
N LEU A 116 23.40 9.41 9.50
CA LEU A 116 22.62 8.61 8.56
C LEU A 116 23.12 8.74 7.12
N LEU A 117 23.49 9.95 6.69
CA LEU A 117 24.03 10.18 5.35
C LEU A 117 25.39 9.50 5.10
N LYS A 118 26.16 9.21 6.16
CA LYS A 118 27.46 8.52 6.06
C LYS A 118 27.31 7.01 6.24
N ASN A 119 26.20 6.54 6.81
CA ASN A 119 25.96 5.14 7.04
C ASN A 119 25.62 4.42 5.72
N LYS A 120 26.40 3.39 5.40
CA LYS A 120 26.17 2.55 4.21
C LYS A 120 25.15 1.43 4.44
N GLU A 121 24.83 1.13 5.69
CA GLU A 121 23.95 0.03 6.11
C GLU A 121 22.83 0.59 7.00
N ILE A 122 21.94 1.37 6.40
CA ILE A 122 20.80 1.96 7.13
C ILE A 122 19.74 0.88 7.36
N SER A 123 19.34 0.72 8.62
CA SER A 123 18.24 -0.13 9.05
C SER A 123 16.97 0.68 9.34
N CYS A 124 15.82 0.03 9.46
CA CYS A 124 14.57 0.71 9.84
C CYS A 124 14.64 1.36 11.22
N THR A 125 15.37 0.74 12.16
CA THR A 125 15.50 1.26 13.53
C THR A 125 16.29 2.56 13.61
N ASP A 126 17.12 2.84 12.60
CA ASP A 126 17.84 4.10 12.46
C ASP A 126 16.90 5.24 12.03
N LEU A 127 15.80 4.92 11.34
CA LEU A 127 14.83 5.91 10.89
C LEU A 127 14.08 6.52 12.07
N PHE A 128 13.70 7.78 11.89
CA PHE A 128 12.78 8.47 12.77
C PHE A 128 11.86 9.38 11.95
N ILE A 129 10.61 9.49 12.36
CA ILE A 129 9.61 10.33 11.70
C ILE A 129 9.23 11.46 12.63
N ASP A 130 9.30 12.67 12.10
CA ASP A 130 8.88 13.89 12.77
C ASP A 130 7.45 14.25 12.36
N LEU A 131 6.59 14.48 13.34
CA LEU A 131 5.20 14.91 13.19
C LEU A 131 5.02 16.43 13.42
N GLY A 132 6.08 17.15 13.80
CA GLY A 132 6.03 18.56 14.17
C GLY A 132 5.55 18.82 15.60
N VAL A 133 5.76 17.87 16.51
CA VAL A 133 5.35 17.93 17.93
C VAL A 133 6.59 17.88 18.83
N ASN A 134 6.43 18.24 20.11
CA ASN A 134 7.57 18.38 21.04
C ASN A 134 7.54 17.37 22.19
N THR A 135 6.46 16.60 22.34
CA THR A 135 6.34 15.60 23.41
C THR A 135 5.80 14.27 22.93
N LYS A 136 6.11 13.23 23.69
CA LYS A 136 5.55 11.90 23.51
C LYS A 136 4.02 11.91 23.54
N GLU A 137 3.43 12.68 24.45
CA GLU A 137 1.99 12.76 24.65
C GLU A 137 1.29 13.42 23.45
N GLU A 138 1.88 14.48 22.88
CA GLU A 138 1.38 15.12 21.67
C GLU A 138 1.41 14.16 20.47
N ALA A 139 2.49 13.39 20.31
CA ALA A 139 2.59 12.39 19.25
C ALA A 139 1.55 11.26 19.44
N LEU A 140 1.40 10.73 20.66
CA LEU A 140 0.43 9.67 20.96
C LEU A 140 -1.03 10.11 20.86
N ALA A 141 -1.31 11.41 20.91
CA ALA A 141 -2.64 11.93 20.60
C ALA A 141 -2.99 11.84 19.10
N LEU A 142 -1.96 11.80 18.24
CA LEU A 142 -2.09 11.76 16.78
C LEU A 142 -1.97 10.33 16.22
N VAL A 143 -1.08 9.51 16.77
CA VAL A 143 -0.75 8.17 16.25
C VAL A 143 -0.65 7.13 17.36
N GLU A 144 -0.78 5.86 16.98
CA GLU A 144 -0.66 4.72 17.89
C GLU A 144 0.48 3.78 17.45
N LEU A 145 0.99 3.00 18.40
CA LEU A 145 1.92 1.92 18.07
C LEU A 145 1.21 0.90 17.17
N GLY A 146 1.91 0.40 16.17
CA GLY A 146 1.33 -0.48 15.14
C GLY A 146 0.70 0.26 13.97
N ASN A 147 0.52 1.59 14.03
CA ASN A 147 0.08 2.33 12.85
C ASN A 147 1.09 2.18 11.70
N LEU A 148 0.57 1.95 10.50
CA LEU A 148 1.36 1.75 9.30
C LEU A 148 1.70 3.08 8.64
N VAL A 149 2.86 3.14 8.01
CA VAL A 149 3.42 4.35 7.43
C VAL A 149 3.81 4.07 5.98
N ILE A 150 3.27 4.89 5.08
CA ILE A 150 3.54 4.83 3.65
C ILE A 150 4.20 6.12 3.17
N ILE A 151 4.90 6.09 2.04
CA ILE A 151 5.42 7.31 1.42
C ILE A 151 4.23 8.18 0.96
N ASP A 152 4.32 9.48 1.20
CA ASP A 152 3.34 10.51 0.80
C ASP A 152 3.44 10.80 -0.71
N THR A 153 3.21 9.76 -1.50
CA THR A 153 3.07 9.82 -2.95
C THR A 153 2.05 8.76 -3.36
N ASP A 154 1.26 9.06 -4.38
CA ASP A 154 0.36 8.09 -5.00
C ASP A 154 1.00 7.65 -6.32
N PHE A 155 0.62 8.31 -7.42
CA PHE A 155 1.22 8.12 -8.73
C PHE A 155 1.25 9.44 -9.50
N GLU A 156 2.10 9.49 -10.52
CA GLU A 156 2.24 10.60 -11.46
C GLU A 156 2.28 10.05 -12.89
N GLU A 157 1.61 10.73 -13.81
CA GLU A 157 1.81 10.50 -15.24
C GLU A 157 3.10 11.21 -15.67
N LEU A 158 3.96 10.46 -16.35
CA LEU A 158 5.18 10.96 -16.95
C LEU A 158 5.00 11.08 -18.46
N SER A 159 5.98 11.67 -19.13
CA SER A 159 6.00 11.76 -20.60
C SER A 159 5.87 10.38 -21.25
N HIS A 160 5.36 10.37 -22.49
CA HIS A 160 5.24 9.16 -23.32
C HIS A 160 4.39 8.04 -22.68
N SER A 161 3.29 8.41 -22.01
CA SER A 161 2.33 7.46 -21.41
C SER A 161 2.95 6.54 -20.36
N ARG A 162 4.01 7.01 -19.68
CA ARG A 162 4.62 6.29 -18.56
C ARG A 162 3.96 6.74 -17.26
N ILE A 163 3.92 5.85 -16.28
CA ILE A 163 3.39 6.13 -14.95
C ILE A 163 4.48 5.77 -13.94
N ALA A 164 4.70 6.62 -12.96
CA ALA A 164 5.53 6.33 -11.80
C ALA A 164 4.70 6.49 -10.55
N GLY A 165 4.91 5.65 -9.54
CA GLY A 165 4.13 5.72 -8.32
C GLY A 165 4.56 4.69 -7.30
N ARG A 166 4.02 4.84 -6.09
CA ARG A 166 4.10 3.85 -5.04
C ARG A 166 3.21 2.65 -5.41
N ALA A 167 3.56 1.47 -4.89
CA ALA A 167 2.77 0.25 -5.00
C ALA A 167 2.47 -0.21 -6.44
N MET A 168 3.28 0.21 -7.43
CA MET A 168 3.21 -0.34 -8.79
C MET A 168 3.43 -1.86 -8.74
N ASP A 169 4.40 -2.28 -7.93
CA ASP A 169 4.54 -3.65 -7.45
C ASP A 169 3.57 -3.89 -6.27
N ASN A 170 2.56 -4.75 -6.38
CA ASN A 170 2.11 -5.51 -7.57
C ASN A 170 0.70 -5.11 -8.02
N ARG A 171 0.29 -3.86 -7.74
CA ARG A 171 -1.05 -3.41 -8.16
C ARG A 171 -1.22 -3.40 -9.66
N VAL A 172 -0.14 -3.20 -10.42
CA VAL A 172 -0.20 -3.31 -11.89
C VAL A 172 -0.43 -4.75 -12.31
N GLY A 173 0.24 -5.74 -11.70
CA GLY A 173 -0.01 -7.15 -12.00
C GLY A 173 -1.41 -7.61 -11.58
N ALA A 174 -1.87 -7.19 -10.40
CA ALA A 174 -3.25 -7.42 -9.97
C ALA A 174 -4.27 -6.81 -10.95
N PHE A 175 -4.03 -5.58 -11.42
CA PHE A 175 -4.86 -4.93 -12.43
C PHE A 175 -4.85 -5.69 -13.77
N ILE A 176 -3.69 -6.20 -14.21
CA ILE A 176 -3.58 -7.02 -15.42
C ILE A 176 -4.44 -8.28 -15.29
N VAL A 177 -4.38 -8.98 -14.15
CA VAL A 177 -5.20 -10.17 -13.89
C VAL A 177 -6.70 -9.84 -13.92
N ILE A 178 -7.10 -8.75 -13.27
CA ILE A 178 -8.48 -8.25 -13.25
C ILE A 178 -8.98 -7.96 -14.67
N GLU A 179 -8.20 -7.23 -15.47
CA GLU A 179 -8.58 -6.90 -16.85
C GLU A 179 -8.54 -8.11 -17.78
N ALA A 180 -7.66 -9.08 -17.54
CA ALA A 180 -7.62 -10.33 -18.29
C ALA A 180 -8.91 -11.13 -18.09
N LEU A 181 -9.37 -11.27 -16.83
CA LEU A 181 -10.64 -11.93 -16.52
C LEU A 181 -11.82 -11.19 -17.16
N ARG A 182 -11.87 -9.86 -17.03
CA ARG A 182 -12.92 -9.02 -17.64
C ARG A 182 -13.02 -9.24 -19.15
N ARG A 183 -11.88 -9.20 -19.86
CA ARG A 183 -11.82 -9.39 -21.31
C ARG A 183 -12.15 -10.82 -21.73
N ALA A 184 -11.75 -11.82 -20.95
CA ALA A 184 -12.12 -13.20 -21.22
C ALA A 184 -13.65 -13.35 -21.25
N ARG A 185 -14.35 -12.79 -20.25
CA ARG A 185 -15.82 -12.76 -20.23
C ARG A 185 -16.42 -12.04 -21.44
N GLU A 186 -15.88 -10.88 -21.82
CA GLU A 186 -16.34 -10.12 -23.01
C GLU A 186 -16.19 -10.94 -24.30
N LEU A 187 -15.17 -11.79 -24.39
CA LEU A 187 -14.92 -12.69 -25.52
C LEU A 187 -15.74 -13.99 -25.46
N GLY A 188 -16.64 -14.14 -24.48
CA GLY A 188 -17.52 -15.29 -24.34
C GLY A 188 -16.92 -16.48 -23.59
N ALA A 189 -15.86 -16.24 -22.81
CA ALA A 189 -15.42 -17.21 -21.81
C ALA A 189 -16.49 -17.42 -20.76
#